data_AF-A0AAV6CH54-F1
#
_entry.id   AF-A0AAV6CH54-F1
#
_cell.length_a   1.000
_cell.length_b   1.000
_cell.length_c   1.000
_cell.angle_alpha   90.00
_cell.angle_beta   90.00
_cell.angle_gamma   90.00
#
_symmetry.space_group_name_H-M   'P 1'
#
loop_
_entity.id
_entity.type
_entity.pdbx_description
1 polymer ?
#
loop_
_entity_poly.entity_id
_entity_poly.type
_entity_poly.pdbx_seq_one_letter_code
_entity_poly.pdbx_strand_id
1 'polypeptide(L)'
;MLPLSQFKRFDVRPLLAKGEEPLPAIRQRVDELEGDEGLILIAPFLPSPLIHLLGGEGFLSRVERGEGGDWVVYFWKGETE
;
A
#
# COMPACT_ATOMS: atom_id res chain seq x y z
N MET A 1 7.93 -4.29 13.48
CA MET A 1 7.00 -3.33 12.83
C MET A 1 7.71 -1.99 12.75
N LEU A 2 7.84 -1.43 11.56
CA LEU A 2 8.48 -0.12 11.35
C LEU A 2 7.68 0.99 12.06
N PRO A 3 8.32 2.05 12.56
CA PRO A 3 7.63 3.22 13.08
C PRO A 3 6.70 3.83 12.03
N LEU A 4 5.50 4.26 12.42
CA LEU A 4 4.54 4.92 11.52
C LEU A 4 5.12 6.18 10.84
N SER A 5 6.16 6.79 11.41
CA SER A 5 6.87 7.92 10.81
C SER A 5 7.61 7.57 9.51
N GLN A 6 7.92 6.30 9.26
CA GLN A 6 8.61 5.84 8.05
C GLN A 6 7.62 5.35 6.97
N PHE A 7 6.32 5.40 7.26
CA PHE A 7 5.29 5.05 6.30
C PHE A 7 4.82 6.27 5.50
N LYS A 8 5.00 6.21 4.19
CA LYS A 8 4.51 7.22 3.23
C LYS A 8 3.03 6.95 2.94
N ARG A 9 2.16 7.94 3.12
CA ARG A 9 0.71 7.79 2.87
C ARG A 9 0.36 8.07 1.40
N PHE A 10 -0.46 7.22 0.81
CA PHE A 10 -0.95 7.34 -0.56
C PHE A 10 -2.44 7.01 -0.65
N ASP A 11 -3.25 8.01 -1.01
CA ASP A 11 -4.70 7.86 -1.17
C ASP A 11 -5.06 7.68 -2.64
N VAL A 12 -5.66 6.53 -2.97
CA VAL A 12 -6.05 6.18 -4.34
C VAL A 12 -7.53 6.36 -4.61
N ARG A 13 -8.34 6.68 -3.59
CA ARG A 13 -9.75 7.02 -3.76
C ARG A 13 -9.99 8.12 -4.80
N PRO A 14 -9.24 9.25 -4.83
CA PRO A 14 -9.46 10.29 -5.85
C PRO A 14 -9.07 9.84 -7.26
N LEU A 15 -8.08 8.94 -7.41
CA LEU A 15 -7.71 8.39 -8.72
C LEU A 15 -8.83 7.49 -9.26
N LEU A 16 -9.31 6.58 -8.42
CA LEU A 16 -10.42 5.69 -8.76
C LEU A 16 -11.71 6.47 -9.06
N ALA A 17 -11.99 7.54 -8.31
CA ALA A 17 -13.14 8.40 -8.55
C ALA A 17 -13.10 9.12 -9.92
N LYS A 18 -11.89 9.33 -10.47
CA LYS A 18 -11.68 9.89 -11.81
C LYS A 18 -11.65 8.84 -12.92
N GLY A 19 -11.73 7.55 -12.59
CA GLY A 19 -11.53 6.45 -13.53
C GLY A 19 -10.06 6.20 -13.90
N GLU A 20 -9.12 6.73 -13.12
CA GLU A 20 -7.70 6.50 -13.31
C GLU A 20 -7.25 5.21 -12.61
N GLU A 21 -6.37 4.44 -13.24
CA GLU A 21 -5.83 3.23 -12.64
C GLU A 21 -4.77 3.58 -11.59
N PRO A 22 -4.93 3.15 -10.31
CA PRO A 22 -3.97 3.49 -9.27
C PRO A 22 -2.73 2.60 -9.27
N LEU A 23 -2.81 1.40 -9.87
CA LEU A 23 -1.74 0.39 -9.82
C LEU A 23 -0.37 0.93 -10.28
N PRO A 24 -0.25 1.66 -11.41
CA PRO A 24 1.04 2.21 -11.84
C PRO A 24 1.62 3.21 -10.81
N ALA A 25 0.77 4.05 -10.22
CA ALA A 25 1.18 5.04 -9.23
C ALA A 25 1.56 4.43 -7.87
N ILE A 26 0.91 3.31 -7.50
CA ILE A 26 1.30 2.50 -6.34
C ILE A 26 2.65 1.83 -6.62
N ARG A 27 2.80 1.21 -7.80
CA ARG A 27 4.01 0.48 -8.18
C ARG A 27 5.24 1.38 -8.11
N GLN A 28 5.15 2.58 -8.70
CA GLN A 28 6.23 3.56 -8.63
C GLN A 28 6.65 3.85 -7.18
N ARG A 29 5.68 4.07 -6.29
CA ARG A 29 5.97 4.38 -4.88
C ARG A 29 6.57 3.21 -4.11
N VAL A 30 6.10 2.00 -4.37
CA VAL A 30 6.61 0.77 -3.73
C VAL A 30 8.03 0.47 -4.19
N ASP A 31 8.35 0.75 -5.46
CA ASP A 31 9.70 0.62 -6.03
C ASP A 31 10.68 1.63 -5.39
N GLU A 32 10.19 2.84 -5.10
CA GLU A 32 10.91 3.92 -4.43
C GLU A 32 11.08 3.72 -2.90
N LEU A 33 10.48 2.69 -2.29
CA LEU A 33 10.62 2.45 -0.84
C LEU A 33 12.01 1.91 -0.51
N GLU A 34 12.66 2.51 0.48
CA GLU A 34 13.86 1.94 1.09
C GLU A 34 13.53 0.80 2.08
N GLY A 35 14.54 0.07 2.56
CA GLY A 35 14.35 -1.12 3.41
C GLY A 35 13.67 -0.83 4.75
N ASP A 36 13.84 0.38 5.27
CA ASP A 36 13.25 0.91 6.49
C ASP A 36 11.95 1.70 6.26
N GLU A 37 11.49 1.80 5.01
CA GLU A 37 10.28 2.54 4.65
C GLU A 37 9.08 1.63 4.39
N GLY A 38 7.89 2.22 4.51
CA GLY A 38 6.65 1.56 4.16
C GLY A 38 5.69 2.47 3.40
N LEU A 39 4.64 1.89 2.85
CA LEU A 39 3.55 2.61 2.17
C LEU A 39 2.23 2.34 2.89
N ILE A 40 1.50 3.40 3.24
CA ILE A 40 0.11 3.33 3.68
C ILE A 40 -0.77 3.66 2.47
N LEU A 41 -1.45 2.67 1.94
CA LEU A 41 -2.41 2.80 0.85
C LEU A 41 -3.83 2.95 1.40
N ILE A 42 -4.58 3.93 0.90
CA ILE A 42 -6.00 4.12 1.23
C ILE A 42 -6.83 3.87 -0.01
N ALA A 43 -7.66 2.83 0.06
CA ALA A 43 -8.50 2.39 -1.04
C ALA A 43 -9.97 2.31 -0.59
N PRO A 44 -10.93 2.54 -1.50
CA PRO A 44 -12.35 2.44 -1.19
C PRO A 44 -12.83 0.98 -1.06
N PHE A 45 -11.99 0.01 -1.38
CA PHE A 45 -12.24 -1.44 -1.25
C PHE A 45 -10.94 -2.19 -0.98
N LEU A 46 -11.05 -3.44 -0.51
CA LEU A 46 -9.91 -4.31 -0.23
C LEU A 46 -9.12 -4.63 -1.52
N PRO A 47 -7.85 -4.19 -1.65
CA PRO A 47 -7.07 -4.41 -2.87
C PRO A 47 -6.38 -5.79 -2.85
N SER A 48 -7.17 -6.87 -2.76
CA SER A 48 -6.64 -8.24 -2.71
C SER A 48 -5.66 -8.60 -3.84
N PRO A 49 -5.89 -8.21 -5.11
CA PRO A 49 -4.95 -8.50 -6.20
C PRO A 49 -3.57 -7.86 -5.98
N LEU A 50 -3.55 -6.63 -5.46
CA LEU A 50 -2.32 -5.90 -5.17
C LEU A 50 -1.55 -6.54 -4.01
N ILE A 51 -2.26 -6.96 -2.96
CA ILE A 51 -1.67 -7.66 -1.82
C ILE A 51 -0.98 -8.94 -2.27
N HIS A 52 -1.64 -9.73 -3.12
CA HIS A 52 -1.07 -10.96 -3.65
C HIS A 52 0.14 -10.70 -4.55
N LEU A 53 0.04 -9.69 -5.44
CA LEU A 53 1.12 -9.28 -6.32
C LEU A 53 2.38 -8.89 -5.53
N LEU A 54 2.26 -7.93 -4.60
CA LEU A 54 3.38 -7.45 -3.81
C LEU A 54 3.91 -8.51 -2.84
N GLY A 55 3.02 -9.37 -2.31
CA GLY A 55 3.42 -10.52 -1.50
C GLY A 55 4.32 -11.51 -2.25
N GLY A 56 4.06 -11.74 -3.55
CA GLY A 56 4.93 -12.53 -4.41
C GLY A 56 6.30 -11.91 -4.68
N GLU A 57 6.44 -10.60 -4.46
CA GLU A 57 7.68 -9.83 -4.65
C GLU A 57 8.48 -9.65 -3.34
N GLY A 58 8.05 -10.29 -2.24
CA GLY A 58 8.73 -10.22 -0.95
C GLY A 58 8.30 -9.05 -0.06
N PHE A 59 7.25 -8.31 -0.44
CA PHE A 59 6.66 -7.31 0.44
C PHE A 59 5.70 -7.95 1.43
N LEU A 60 5.75 -7.46 2.67
CA LEU A 60 4.78 -7.75 3.69
C LEU A 60 3.64 -6.75 3.60
N SER A 61 2.43 -7.18 3.96
CA SER A 61 1.26 -6.32 3.98
C SER A 61 0.38 -6.53 5.20
N ARG A 62 -0.28 -5.47 5.63
CA ARG A 62 -1.28 -5.50 6.70
C ARG A 62 -2.49 -4.70 6.26
N VAL A 63 -3.67 -5.25 6.49
CA VAL A 63 -4.93 -4.61 6.13
C VAL A 63 -5.67 -4.21 7.39
N GLU A 64 -6.18 -2.98 7.41
CA GLU A 64 -7.04 -2.45 8.45
C GLU A 64 -8.28 -1.79 7.82
N ARG A 65 -9.39 -1.80 8.57
CA ARG A 65 -10.59 -1.07 8.18
C ARG A 65 -10.44 0.38 8.63
N GLY A 66 -10.57 1.30 7.68
CA GLY A 66 -10.64 2.73 7.94
C GLY A 66 -12.04 3.16 8.37
N GLU A 67 -12.17 4.43 8.75
CA GLU A 67 -13.46 5.04 9.07
C GLU A 67 -14.31 5.18 7.79
N GLY A 68 -15.61 4.90 7.87
CA GLY A 68 -16.54 5.11 6.75
C GLY A 68 -16.55 4.03 5.66
N GLY A 69 -15.91 2.88 5.88
CA GLY A 69 -15.88 1.76 4.91
C GLY A 69 -14.65 1.75 4.00
N ASP A 70 -13.73 2.68 4.21
CA ASP A 70 -12.42 2.69 3.55
C ASP A 70 -11.54 1.55 4.05
N TRP A 71 -10.56 1.18 3.24
CA TRP A 71 -9.54 0.19 3.55
C TRP A 71 -8.17 0.85 3.61
N VAL A 72 -7.46 0.61 4.71
CA VAL A 72 -6.10 1.08 4.92
C VAL A 72 -5.18 -0.13 4.81
N VAL A 73 -4.24 -0.11 3.88
CA VAL A 73 -3.31 -1.21 3.65
C VAL A 73 -1.89 -0.69 3.83
N TYR A 74 -1.15 -1.34 4.72
CA TYR A 74 0.26 -1.06 4.96
C TYR A 74 1.07 -2.04 4.14
N PHE A 75 2.05 -1.56 3.40
CA PHE A 75 3.05 -2.36 2.69
C PHE A 75 4.44 -1.98 3.19
N TRP A 76 5.32 -2.96 3.37
CA TRP A 76 6.72 -2.73 3.70
C TRP A 76 7.56 -3.89 3.19
N LYS A 77 8.86 -3.68 2.96
CA LYS A 77 9.75 -4.77 2.55
C LYS A 77 9.85 -5.79 3.69
N GLY A 78 9.70 -7.08 3.38
CA GLY A 78 10.06 -8.12 4.33
C GLY A 78 11.57 -8.09 4.54
N GLU A 79 12.03 -8.13 5.79
CA GLU A 79 13.46 -8.33 6.07
C GLU A 79 13.86 -9.65 5.39
N THR A 80 14.62 -9.55 4.29
CA THR A 80 15.28 -10.70 3.71
C THR A 80 16.57 -10.84 4.50
N GLU A 81 16.55 -11.76 5.46
CA GLU A 81 17.71 -12.14 6.27
C GLU A 81 18.85 -12.69 5.39
#